data_AF-A0A7Y0AML5-F1
#
_entry.id   AF-A0A7Y0AML5-F1
#
_cell.length_a   1.000
_cell.length_b   1.000
_cell.length_c   1.000
_cell.angle_alpha   90.00
_cell.angle_beta   90.00
_cell.angle_gamma   90.00
#
_symmetry.space_group_name_H-M   'P 1'
#
loop_
_entity.id
_entity.type
_entity.pdbx_description
1 polymer ?
#
loop_
_entity_poly.entity_id
_entity_poly.type
_entity_poly.pdbx_seq_one_letter_code
_entity_poly.pdbx_strand_id
1 'polypeptide(L)'
;MQLGKTQTLKISEKNHSGWILVDESGEKAFLPKVFTSDDKEIDDDVEVFVYQDDGKLKATTEIPLAEVGEYAVMSCVQSLPSGAFMDWGIIKDLFIPYKQQKSKILEGKRYLVHLYVDEVLDLITGTTKFKRNPQYQDLPFEKGEKVDLIMMNESELGWNVVINKKYIGLVYTSDVFKKLYPLSEEGGYIKAIREDGKIDISLQSEGFENVDEFKQKILDKLEENYGLLYLSDKSTPEEIKDELQMSKKNFKKALGGLYKDKIVDISDDKIKLV
;
A
#
# COMPACT_ATOMS: atom_id res chain seq x y z
N MET A 1 3.74 -3.84 28.24
CA MET A 1 3.35 -4.60 27.04
C MET A 1 2.99 -3.64 25.92
N GLN A 2 3.18 -4.00 24.64
CA GLN A 2 2.80 -3.12 23.52
C GLN A 2 1.41 -3.50 22.99
N LEU A 3 0.45 -2.63 23.27
CA LEU A 3 -0.93 -2.82 22.87
C LEU A 3 -1.09 -2.64 21.35
N GLY A 4 -1.78 -3.59 20.71
CA GLY A 4 -2.07 -3.56 19.28
C GLY A 4 -0.84 -3.81 18.42
N LYS A 5 0.13 -4.55 18.96
CA LYS A 5 1.39 -4.91 18.33
C LYS A 5 1.66 -6.41 18.46
N THR A 6 2.31 -6.96 17.45
CA THR A 6 2.91 -8.30 17.52
C THR A 6 4.21 -8.22 18.29
N GLN A 7 4.38 -9.14 19.22
CA GLN A 7 5.53 -9.17 20.12
C GLN A 7 5.73 -10.56 20.68
N THR A 8 6.94 -10.81 21.16
CA THR A 8 7.28 -12.07 21.83
C THR A 8 7.01 -11.97 23.32
N LEU A 9 6.24 -12.92 23.86
CA LEU A 9 5.92 -13.03 25.28
C LEU A 9 6.28 -14.42 25.82
N LYS A 10 6.54 -14.50 27.13
CA LYS A 10 6.88 -15.76 27.81
C LYS A 10 5.64 -16.42 28.40
N ILE A 11 5.51 -17.73 28.27
CA ILE A 11 4.44 -18.51 28.92
C ILE A 11 4.73 -18.62 30.42
N SER A 12 3.92 -17.96 31.25
CA SER A 12 4.04 -18.04 32.71
C SER A 12 3.20 -19.15 33.32
N GLU A 13 2.00 -19.39 32.79
CA GLU A 13 1.06 -20.37 33.32
C GLU A 13 0.27 -21.03 32.19
N LYS A 14 -0.05 -22.31 32.35
CA LYS A 14 -0.93 -23.06 31.44
C LYS A 14 -2.12 -23.64 32.21
N ASN A 15 -3.31 -23.51 31.65
CA ASN A 15 -4.52 -24.14 32.17
C ASN A 15 -5.41 -24.66 31.03
N HIS A 16 -6.57 -25.23 31.37
CA HIS A 16 -7.49 -25.80 30.38
C HIS A 16 -8.09 -24.75 29.43
N SER A 17 -8.15 -23.48 29.85
CA SER A 17 -8.74 -22.38 29.08
C SER A 17 -7.74 -21.75 28.11
N GLY A 18 -6.44 -21.87 28.38
CA GLY A 18 -5.38 -21.23 27.59
C GLY A 18 -4.09 -20.99 28.39
N TRP A 19 -3.28 -20.05 27.91
CA TRP A 19 -2.01 -19.67 28.52
C TRP A 19 -2.06 -18.25 29.07
N ILE A 20 -1.34 -18.01 30.16
CA ILE A 20 -1.04 -16.66 30.66
C ILE A 20 0.37 -16.31 30.19
N LEU A 21 0.45 -15.28 29.36
CA LEU A 21 1.69 -14.75 28.83
C LEU A 21 2.11 -13.52 29.61
N VAL A 22 3.41 -13.36 29.82
CA VAL A 22 4.00 -12.21 30.52
C VAL A 22 5.07 -11.56 29.68
N ASP A 23 5.15 -10.23 29.78
CA ASP A 23 6.29 -9.46 29.28
C ASP A 23 7.39 -9.30 30.35
N GLU A 24 8.47 -8.62 30.00
CA GLU A 24 9.61 -8.36 30.91
C GLU A 24 9.23 -7.54 32.15
N SER A 25 8.14 -6.76 32.08
CA SER A 25 7.63 -5.96 33.20
C SER A 25 6.67 -6.73 34.11
N GLY A 26 6.32 -7.96 33.74
CA GLY A 26 5.37 -8.81 34.46
C GLY A 26 3.90 -8.52 34.13
N GLU A 27 3.62 -7.69 33.11
CA GLU A 27 2.26 -7.46 32.63
C GLU A 27 1.72 -8.72 31.96
N LYS A 28 0.44 -9.06 32.22
CA LYS A 28 -0.16 -10.33 31.82
C LYS A 28 -1.15 -10.17 30.66
N ALA A 29 -1.08 -11.07 29.69
CA ALA A 29 -2.10 -11.24 28.64
C ALA A 29 -2.55 -12.70 28.57
N PHE A 30 -3.84 -12.92 28.29
CA PHE A 30 -4.40 -14.26 28.16
C PHE A 30 -4.46 -14.69 26.69
N LEU A 31 -3.86 -15.85 26.37
CA LEU A 31 -3.96 -16.51 25.07
C LEU A 31 -4.95 -17.68 25.16
N PRO A 32 -6.14 -17.59 24.56
CA PRO A 32 -7.13 -18.68 24.55
C PRO A 32 -6.59 -19.99 23.98
N LYS A 33 -7.02 -21.14 24.53
CA LYS A 33 -6.58 -22.49 24.12
C LYS A 33 -6.67 -22.74 22.61
N VAL A 34 -7.67 -22.16 21.94
CA VAL A 34 -7.87 -22.30 20.48
C VAL A 34 -6.72 -21.73 19.64
N PHE A 35 -5.90 -20.85 20.22
CA PHE A 35 -4.73 -20.24 19.59
C PHE A 35 -3.41 -20.77 20.16
N THR A 36 -3.45 -21.87 20.91
CA THR A 36 -2.26 -22.48 21.50
C THR A 36 -1.80 -23.69 20.70
N SER A 37 -0.54 -24.04 20.83
CA SER A 37 0.05 -25.25 20.25
C SER A 37 0.52 -26.19 21.37
N ASP A 38 0.32 -27.51 21.23
CA ASP A 38 0.59 -28.46 22.33
C ASP A 38 2.10 -28.76 22.53
N ASP A 39 2.97 -28.22 21.68
CA ASP A 39 4.42 -28.45 21.65
C ASP A 39 5.25 -27.46 22.50
N LYS A 40 4.67 -26.32 22.87
CA LYS A 40 5.32 -25.31 23.73
C LYS A 40 5.23 -25.70 25.19
N GLU A 41 6.10 -25.22 26.06
CA GLU A 41 6.05 -25.41 27.52
C GLU A 41 6.05 -24.09 28.31
N ILE A 42 5.88 -24.18 29.64
CA ILE A 42 6.08 -23.01 30.52
C ILE A 42 7.53 -22.51 30.33
N ASP A 43 7.72 -21.20 30.41
CA ASP A 43 8.95 -20.45 30.15
C ASP A 43 9.37 -20.32 28.68
N ASP A 44 8.68 -20.98 27.74
CA ASP A 44 8.90 -20.77 26.32
C ASP A 44 8.39 -19.41 25.86
N ASP A 45 9.04 -18.91 24.81
CA ASP A 45 8.67 -17.68 24.13
C ASP A 45 7.70 -17.96 22.96
N VAL A 46 6.72 -17.08 22.83
CA VAL A 46 5.66 -17.15 21.81
C VAL A 46 5.45 -15.76 21.21
N GLU A 47 5.47 -15.68 19.89
CA GLU A 47 5.09 -14.49 19.15
C GLU A 47 3.56 -14.39 19.07
N VAL A 48 3.01 -13.30 19.57
CA VAL A 48 1.56 -13.06 19.65
C VAL A 48 1.21 -11.62 19.35
N PHE A 49 0.03 -11.41 18.78
CA PHE A 49 -0.60 -10.11 18.69
C PHE A 49 -1.38 -9.80 19.97
N VAL A 50 -1.08 -8.68 20.62
CA VAL A 50 -1.74 -8.26 21.87
C VAL A 50 -2.85 -7.27 21.58
N TYR A 51 -4.05 -7.52 22.11
CA TYR A 51 -5.23 -6.67 21.96
C TYR A 51 -6.06 -6.60 23.24
N GLN A 52 -6.96 -5.64 23.33
CA GLN A 52 -7.89 -5.54 24.46
C GLN A 52 -9.21 -6.21 24.14
N ASP A 53 -9.76 -6.92 25.12
CA ASP A 53 -11.12 -7.41 25.06
C ASP A 53 -11.77 -7.45 26.44
N ASP A 54 -12.97 -6.89 26.53
CA ASP A 54 -13.71 -6.72 27.79
C ASP A 54 -12.85 -6.11 28.93
N GLY A 55 -12.08 -5.07 28.59
CA GLY A 55 -11.20 -4.35 29.54
C GLY A 55 -9.95 -5.11 29.98
N LYS A 56 -9.62 -6.25 29.36
CA LYS A 56 -8.44 -7.07 29.69
C LYS A 56 -7.55 -7.26 28.47
N LEU A 57 -6.25 -7.42 28.72
CA LEU A 57 -5.30 -7.79 27.67
C LEU A 57 -5.48 -9.27 27.30
N LYS A 58 -5.65 -9.50 26.01
CA LYS A 58 -5.65 -10.80 25.38
C LYS A 58 -4.55 -10.86 24.33
N ALA A 59 -4.19 -12.08 23.98
CA ALA A 59 -3.24 -12.39 22.93
C ALA A 59 -3.86 -13.37 21.94
N THR A 60 -3.41 -13.31 20.69
CA THR A 60 -3.74 -14.31 19.66
C THR A 60 -2.50 -14.58 18.82
N THR A 61 -2.40 -15.79 18.27
CA THR A 61 -1.40 -16.14 17.23
C THR A 61 -1.91 -15.88 15.82
N GLU A 62 -3.16 -15.39 15.68
CA GLU A 62 -3.68 -14.91 14.42
C GLU A 62 -2.94 -13.65 13.98
N ILE A 63 -2.84 -13.45 12.67
CA ILE A 63 -2.15 -12.31 12.08
C ILE A 63 -3.19 -11.25 11.71
N PRO A 64 -3.18 -10.06 12.35
CA PRO A 64 -4.11 -9.00 12.01
C PRO A 64 -3.81 -8.41 10.63
N LEU A 65 -4.83 -7.83 9.99
CA LEU A 65 -4.66 -7.11 8.72
C LEU A 65 -3.76 -5.87 8.86
N ALA A 66 -3.75 -5.25 10.04
CA ALA A 66 -2.89 -4.13 10.40
C ALA A 66 -2.69 -4.05 11.91
N GLU A 67 -1.55 -3.51 12.32
CA GLU A 67 -1.27 -3.17 13.71
C GLU A 67 -1.60 -1.70 14.04
N VAL A 68 -1.53 -1.33 15.32
CA VAL A 68 -1.60 0.08 15.73
C VAL A 68 -0.52 0.90 15.00
N GLY A 69 -0.91 2.05 14.47
CA GLY A 69 -0.07 2.92 13.63
C GLY A 69 -0.12 2.58 12.14
N GLU A 70 -0.73 1.45 11.76
CA GLU A 70 -0.78 1.00 10.38
C GLU A 70 -2.15 1.23 9.73
N TYR A 71 -2.15 1.17 8.40
CA TYR A 71 -3.31 1.24 7.53
C TYR A 71 -3.59 -0.14 6.93
N ALA A 72 -4.87 -0.51 6.83
CA ALA A 72 -5.31 -1.67 6.05
C ALA A 72 -6.69 -1.47 5.44
N VAL A 73 -6.98 -2.25 4.40
CA VAL A 73 -8.32 -2.34 3.84
C VAL A 73 -9.11 -3.40 4.62
N MET A 74 -10.19 -2.99 5.26
CA MET A 74 -11.03 -3.86 6.08
C MET A 74 -12.48 -3.86 5.58
N SER A 75 -13.16 -4.99 5.73
CA SER A 75 -14.59 -5.12 5.44
C SER A 75 -15.40 -4.75 6.68
N CYS A 76 -16.49 -4.01 6.51
CA CYS A 76 -17.42 -3.74 7.60
C CYS A 76 -18.28 -4.97 7.89
N VAL A 77 -18.17 -5.52 9.09
CA VAL A 77 -18.97 -6.64 9.58
C VAL A 77 -20.33 -6.15 10.06
N GLN A 78 -20.35 -5.04 10.80
CA GLN A 78 -21.59 -4.48 11.37
C GLN A 78 -21.53 -2.94 11.45
N SER A 79 -22.66 -2.27 11.18
CA SER A 79 -22.80 -0.82 11.27
C SER A 79 -23.90 -0.45 12.26
N LEU A 80 -23.56 0.36 13.25
CA LEU A 80 -24.44 0.83 14.32
C LEU A 80 -24.51 2.37 14.33
N PRO A 81 -25.50 2.98 15.01
CA PRO A 81 -25.52 4.43 15.20
C PRO A 81 -24.27 4.99 15.91
N SER A 82 -23.65 4.20 16.79
CA SER A 82 -22.45 4.59 17.55
C SER A 82 -21.15 4.49 16.74
N GLY A 83 -21.11 3.67 15.70
CA GLY A 83 -19.87 3.33 14.98
C GLY A 83 -20.03 2.10 14.09
N ALA A 84 -18.93 1.50 13.70
CA ALA A 84 -18.92 0.29 12.89
C ALA A 84 -17.86 -0.70 13.38
N PHE A 85 -18.12 -1.98 13.21
CA PHE A 85 -17.18 -3.07 13.46
C PHE A 85 -16.58 -3.52 12.14
N MET A 86 -15.26 -3.52 12.08
CA MET A 86 -14.46 -3.85 10.91
C MET A 86 -13.74 -5.17 11.15
N ASP A 87 -13.76 -6.05 10.15
CA ASP A 87 -13.00 -7.29 10.15
C ASP A 87 -11.51 -6.95 10.24
N TRP A 88 -10.89 -7.31 11.37
CA TRP A 88 -9.49 -7.02 11.67
C TRP A 88 -8.56 -8.18 11.23
N GLY A 89 -9.11 -9.31 10.76
CA GLY A 89 -8.35 -10.51 10.45
C GLY A 89 -7.97 -11.36 11.67
N ILE A 90 -8.48 -11.02 12.84
CA ILE A 90 -8.40 -11.83 14.07
C ILE A 90 -9.81 -12.08 14.60
N ILE A 91 -9.97 -12.94 15.60
CA ILE A 91 -11.26 -13.26 16.23
C ILE A 91 -12.08 -12.05 16.72
N LYS A 92 -11.44 -10.90 16.90
CA LYS A 92 -12.07 -9.65 17.34
C LYS A 92 -12.16 -8.64 16.20
N ASP A 93 -13.36 -8.11 16.00
CA ASP A 93 -13.57 -6.97 15.11
C ASP A 93 -13.07 -5.66 15.73
N LEU A 94 -12.51 -4.79 14.89
CA LEU A 94 -12.07 -3.45 15.25
C LEU A 94 -13.25 -2.48 15.23
N PHE A 95 -13.52 -1.84 16.36
CA PHE A 95 -14.56 -0.81 16.44
C PHE A 95 -14.04 0.56 15.96
N ILE A 96 -14.80 1.21 15.07
CA ILE A 96 -14.57 2.58 14.59
C ILE A 96 -15.74 3.47 15.01
N PRO A 97 -15.53 4.40 15.97
CA PRO A 97 -16.55 5.35 16.40
C PRO A 97 -17.07 6.19 15.24
N TYR A 98 -18.36 6.53 15.25
CA TYR A 98 -18.98 7.36 14.20
C TYR A 98 -18.22 8.68 13.96
N LYS A 99 -17.70 9.30 15.02
CA LYS A 99 -16.90 10.53 14.93
C LYS A 99 -15.58 10.37 14.17
N GLN A 100 -15.06 9.15 14.04
CA GLN A 100 -13.85 8.81 13.31
C GLN A 100 -14.12 8.32 11.87
N GLN A 101 -15.38 8.31 11.43
CA GLN A 101 -15.75 7.91 10.08
C GLN A 101 -15.84 9.12 9.14
N LYS A 102 -15.02 9.16 8.07
CA LYS A 102 -15.06 10.25 7.07
C LYS A 102 -16.44 10.37 6.42
N SER A 103 -17.05 9.22 6.16
CA SER A 103 -18.43 9.05 5.73
C SER A 103 -19.00 7.82 6.44
N LYS A 104 -20.33 7.73 6.56
CA LYS A 104 -21.00 6.57 7.17
C LYS A 104 -20.47 5.26 6.56
N ILE A 105 -19.93 4.39 7.41
CA ILE A 105 -19.50 3.04 7.06
C ILE A 105 -20.75 2.15 6.91
N LEU A 106 -20.80 1.39 5.82
CA LEU A 106 -21.91 0.51 5.48
C LEU A 106 -21.46 -0.95 5.56
N GLU A 107 -22.33 -1.79 6.11
CA GLU A 107 -22.10 -3.24 6.22
C GLU A 107 -21.79 -3.87 4.86
N GLY A 108 -20.87 -4.84 4.87
CA GLY A 108 -20.41 -5.56 3.68
C GLY A 108 -19.52 -4.77 2.72
N LYS A 109 -19.27 -3.47 2.97
CA LYS A 109 -18.36 -2.66 2.16
C LYS A 109 -16.94 -2.63 2.75
N ARG A 110 -15.97 -2.38 1.87
CA ARG A 110 -14.54 -2.25 2.23
C ARG A 110 -14.14 -0.80 2.39
N TYR A 111 -13.28 -0.54 3.36
CA TYR A 111 -12.76 0.79 3.67
C TYR A 111 -11.28 0.69 4.01
N LEU A 112 -10.51 1.71 3.62
CA LEU A 112 -9.20 1.93 4.19
C LEU A 112 -9.37 2.45 5.62
N VAL A 113 -8.67 1.85 6.57
CA VAL A 113 -8.72 2.16 8.00
C VAL A 113 -7.29 2.38 8.50
N HIS A 114 -7.09 3.40 9.33
CA HIS A 114 -5.86 3.60 10.10
C HIS A 114 -6.11 3.27 11.57
N LEU A 115 -5.22 2.49 12.18
CA LEU A 115 -5.37 2.03 13.56
C LEU A 115 -4.58 2.91 14.51
N TYR A 116 -5.17 3.20 15.66
CA TYR A 116 -4.53 3.98 16.72
C TYR A 116 -5.09 3.57 18.09
N VAL A 117 -4.38 3.97 19.15
CA VAL A 117 -4.89 3.86 20.51
C VAL A 117 -5.52 5.18 20.89
N ASP A 118 -6.79 5.16 21.28
CA ASP A 118 -7.47 6.33 21.82
C ASP A 118 -6.87 6.66 23.19
N GLU A 119 -6.15 7.78 23.31
CA GLU A 119 -5.42 8.15 24.53
C GLU A 119 -6.32 8.39 25.75
N VAL A 120 -7.60 8.70 25.53
CA VAL A 120 -8.53 8.99 26.62
C VAL A 120 -9.14 7.71 27.17
N LEU A 121 -9.49 6.79 26.28
CA LEU A 121 -10.13 5.53 26.65
C LEU A 121 -9.12 4.38 26.84
N ASP A 122 -7.88 4.58 26.41
CA ASP A 122 -6.84 3.56 26.31
C ASP A 122 -7.36 2.33 25.55
N LEU A 123 -8.01 2.55 24.40
CA LEU A 123 -8.59 1.49 23.58
C LEU A 123 -8.06 1.53 22.15
N ILE A 124 -7.71 0.36 21.63
CA ILE A 124 -7.43 0.23 20.19
C ILE A 124 -8.71 0.51 19.40
N THR A 125 -8.60 1.41 18.44
CA THR A 125 -9.69 1.77 17.53
C THR A 125 -9.12 2.12 16.15
N GLY A 126 -10.01 2.46 15.23
CA GLY A 126 -9.63 2.88 13.88
C GLY A 126 -10.27 4.19 13.47
N THR A 127 -9.76 4.77 12.39
CA THR A 127 -10.33 5.94 11.74
C THR A 127 -10.29 5.80 10.23
N THR A 128 -11.28 6.36 9.54
CA THR A 128 -11.24 6.58 8.08
C THR A 128 -11.03 8.07 7.75
N LYS A 129 -10.85 8.91 8.77
CA LYS A 129 -10.54 10.34 8.68
C LYS A 129 -9.03 10.55 8.76
N PHE A 130 -8.38 10.55 7.60
CA PHE A 130 -6.95 10.80 7.53
C PHE A 130 -6.65 12.30 7.46
N LYS A 131 -5.50 12.70 8.01
CA LYS A 131 -4.95 14.04 7.77
C LYS A 131 -4.68 14.20 6.27
N ARG A 132 -5.05 15.36 5.73
CA ARG A 132 -4.69 15.72 4.35
C ARG A 132 -3.20 16.07 4.34
N ASN A 133 -2.43 15.41 3.48
CA ASN A 133 -1.01 15.67 3.26
C ASN A 133 -0.15 15.58 4.55
N PRO A 134 -0.03 14.39 5.16
CA PRO A 134 0.87 14.22 6.28
C PRO A 134 2.31 14.52 5.87
N GLN A 135 3.06 15.09 6.81
CA GLN A 135 4.49 15.35 6.67
C GLN A 135 5.22 14.41 7.61
N TYR A 136 6.23 13.71 7.08
CA TYR A 136 7.00 12.75 7.83
C TYR A 136 8.43 13.24 8.01
N GLN A 137 9.04 12.86 9.13
CA GLN A 137 10.45 13.06 9.42
C GLN A 137 11.11 11.68 9.58
N ASP A 138 12.42 11.62 9.35
CA ASP A 138 13.23 10.41 9.55
C ASP A 138 12.63 9.18 8.84
N LEU A 139 12.27 9.35 7.57
CA LEU A 139 11.73 8.28 6.75
C LEU A 139 12.78 7.19 6.52
N PRO A 140 12.44 5.90 6.69
CA PRO A 140 13.39 4.78 6.58
C PRO A 140 13.63 4.38 5.12
N PHE A 141 13.43 5.29 4.17
CA PHE A 141 13.36 4.99 2.75
C PHE A 141 14.53 5.60 1.99
N GLU A 142 14.99 4.86 0.98
CA GLU A 142 15.93 5.37 -0.01
C GLU A 142 15.26 5.55 -1.37
N LYS A 143 15.79 6.47 -2.17
CA LYS A 143 15.34 6.65 -3.56
C LYS A 143 15.57 5.37 -4.36
N GLY A 144 14.55 4.96 -5.12
CA GLY A 144 14.54 3.72 -5.92
C GLY A 144 14.14 2.47 -5.13
N GLU A 145 13.93 2.57 -3.82
CA GLU A 145 13.52 1.44 -2.99
C GLU A 145 12.12 0.95 -3.39
N LYS A 146 11.95 -0.38 -3.47
CA LYS A 146 10.67 -1.02 -3.79
C LYS A 146 9.77 -1.03 -2.55
N VAL A 147 8.52 -0.66 -2.73
CA VAL A 147 7.52 -0.56 -1.66
C VAL A 147 6.17 -1.15 -2.07
N ASP A 148 5.41 -1.59 -1.08
CA ASP A 148 4.03 -2.05 -1.23
C ASP A 148 3.08 -0.87 -1.04
N LEU A 149 2.07 -0.79 -1.90
CA LEU A 149 1.14 0.32 -1.99
C LEU A 149 -0.29 -0.13 -1.80
N ILE A 150 -1.09 0.67 -1.09
CA ILE A 150 -2.55 0.58 -1.11
C ILE A 150 -3.10 1.85 -1.75
N MET A 151 -3.83 1.71 -2.85
CA MET A 151 -4.43 2.83 -3.55
C MET A 151 -5.53 3.46 -2.69
N MET A 152 -5.41 4.73 -2.31
CA MET A 152 -6.39 5.38 -1.42
C MET A 152 -7.52 6.03 -2.21
N ASN A 153 -7.20 7.11 -2.91
CA ASN A 153 -8.13 7.91 -3.70
C ASN A 153 -7.37 8.76 -4.72
N GLU A 154 -8.04 9.04 -5.82
CA GLU A 154 -7.59 10.01 -6.80
C GLU A 154 -7.70 11.45 -6.25
N SER A 155 -6.84 12.32 -6.76
CA SER A 155 -6.76 13.75 -6.51
C SER A 155 -6.35 14.45 -7.81
N GLU A 156 -6.39 15.78 -7.82
CA GLU A 156 -6.02 16.56 -9.02
C GLU A 156 -4.58 16.31 -9.51
N LEU A 157 -3.66 15.97 -8.61
CA LEU A 157 -2.26 15.71 -8.95
C LEU A 157 -1.98 14.25 -9.35
N GLY A 158 -2.92 13.34 -9.08
CA GLY A 158 -2.73 11.90 -9.24
C GLY A 158 -3.32 11.11 -8.07
N TRP A 159 -2.70 10.00 -7.71
CA TRP A 159 -3.23 9.05 -6.72
C TRP A 159 -2.54 9.14 -5.37
N ASN A 160 -3.31 9.34 -4.31
CA ASN A 160 -2.83 9.15 -2.95
C ASN A 160 -2.70 7.64 -2.67
N VAL A 161 -1.58 7.24 -2.11
CA VAL A 161 -1.27 5.83 -1.81
C VAL A 161 -0.75 5.69 -0.38
N VAL A 162 -1.10 4.59 0.27
CA VAL A 162 -0.42 4.18 1.51
C VAL A 162 0.81 3.36 1.14
N ILE A 163 1.96 3.68 1.69
CA ILE A 163 3.25 3.01 1.51
C ILE A 163 3.55 2.15 2.72
N ASN A 164 3.82 0.86 2.51
CA ASN A 164 4.18 -0.13 3.52
C ASN A 164 3.28 -0.04 4.77
N LYS A 165 1.98 0.13 4.54
CA LYS A 165 0.94 0.31 5.56
C LYS A 165 1.16 1.48 6.55
N LYS A 166 2.12 2.38 6.38
CA LYS A 166 2.47 3.38 7.42
C LYS A 166 2.45 4.83 6.95
N TYR A 167 2.86 5.07 5.71
CA TYR A 167 3.06 6.42 5.20
C TYR A 167 2.09 6.71 4.07
N ILE A 168 1.77 7.98 3.83
CA ILE A 168 0.98 8.40 2.67
C ILE A 168 1.93 9.07 1.67
N GLY A 169 1.88 8.63 0.42
CA GLY A 169 2.58 9.23 -0.70
C GLY A 169 1.66 9.57 -1.86
N LEU A 170 2.26 10.04 -2.95
CA LEU A 170 1.57 10.45 -4.16
C LEU A 170 2.21 9.80 -5.39
N VAL A 171 1.39 9.17 -6.22
CA VAL A 171 1.73 8.80 -7.60
C VAL A 171 1.17 9.88 -8.51
N TYR A 172 2.02 10.58 -9.27
CA TYR A 172 1.57 11.62 -10.19
C TYR A 172 0.78 11.05 -11.35
N THR A 173 -0.21 11.79 -11.87
CA THR A 173 -0.98 11.38 -13.06
C THR A 173 -0.09 11.03 -14.25
N SER A 174 1.03 11.74 -14.43
CA SER A 174 2.03 11.46 -15.48
C SER A 174 2.72 10.10 -15.34
N ASP A 175 2.70 9.51 -14.15
CA ASP A 175 3.34 8.23 -13.83
C ASP A 175 2.33 7.07 -13.79
N VAL A 176 1.05 7.32 -14.16
CA VAL A 176 -0.03 6.33 -14.18
C VAL A 176 -0.31 5.85 -15.61
N PHE A 177 0.26 4.69 -15.95
CA PHE A 177 0.13 4.07 -17.29
C PHE A 177 -0.85 2.89 -17.32
N LYS A 178 -1.58 2.66 -16.23
CA LYS A 178 -2.58 1.60 -16.12
C LYS A 178 -3.78 2.09 -15.34
N LYS A 179 -4.89 1.39 -15.50
CA LYS A 179 -6.09 1.66 -14.71
C LYS A 179 -5.87 1.22 -13.27
N LEU A 180 -6.01 2.15 -12.34
CA LEU A 180 -5.93 1.92 -10.90
C LEU A 180 -7.33 1.95 -10.29
N TYR A 181 -7.50 1.23 -9.19
CA TYR A 181 -8.78 1.14 -8.49
C TYR A 181 -8.58 1.50 -7.01
N PRO A 182 -9.49 2.25 -6.38
CA PRO A 182 -9.41 2.50 -4.95
C PRO A 182 -9.39 1.19 -4.17
N LEU A 183 -8.59 1.15 -3.11
CA LEU A 183 -8.38 0.01 -2.22
C LEU A 183 -7.69 -1.21 -2.86
N SER A 184 -7.17 -1.10 -4.09
CA SER A 184 -6.31 -2.14 -4.66
C SER A 184 -4.90 -2.05 -4.10
N GLU A 185 -4.20 -3.18 -4.09
CA GLU A 185 -2.79 -3.27 -3.75
C GLU A 185 -1.93 -3.22 -4.99
N GLU A 186 -0.79 -2.55 -4.89
CA GLU A 186 0.16 -2.37 -5.98
C GLU A 186 1.60 -2.40 -5.46
N GLY A 187 2.55 -2.66 -6.35
CA GLY A 187 3.97 -2.42 -6.08
C GLY A 187 4.42 -1.10 -6.68
N GLY A 188 5.33 -0.41 -6.02
CA GLY A 188 5.96 0.79 -6.56
C GLY A 188 7.36 1.02 -6.03
N TYR A 189 7.88 2.21 -6.32
CA TYR A 189 9.23 2.61 -5.96
C TYR A 189 9.23 4.04 -5.42
N ILE A 190 10.10 4.30 -4.44
CA ILE A 190 10.32 5.65 -3.92
C ILE A 190 10.98 6.49 -5.01
N LYS A 191 10.26 7.47 -5.56
CA LYS A 191 10.78 8.36 -6.61
C LYS A 191 11.58 9.52 -6.03
N ALA A 192 11.01 10.16 -5.01
CA ALA A 192 11.65 11.24 -4.28
C ALA A 192 11.06 11.37 -2.88
N ILE A 193 11.91 11.73 -1.93
CA ILE A 193 11.52 12.22 -0.61
C ILE A 193 11.80 13.71 -0.60
N ARG A 194 10.76 14.52 -0.43
CA ARG A 194 10.84 15.98 -0.50
C ARG A 194 11.30 16.57 0.82
N GLU A 195 11.86 17.78 0.77
CA GLU A 195 12.25 18.54 1.96
C GLU A 195 11.09 18.79 2.93
N ASP A 196 9.85 18.85 2.42
CA ASP A 196 8.63 19.00 3.23
C ASP A 196 8.09 17.68 3.79
N GLY A 197 8.83 16.57 3.65
CA GLY A 197 8.48 15.26 4.19
C GLY A 197 7.43 14.51 3.38
N LYS A 198 7.06 14.99 2.19
CA LYS A 198 6.18 14.26 1.25
C LYS A 198 6.97 13.24 0.44
N ILE A 199 6.27 12.18 0.06
CA ILE A 199 6.86 11.05 -0.66
C ILE A 199 6.20 10.93 -2.04
N ASP A 200 7.01 11.08 -3.08
CA ASP A 200 6.60 10.86 -4.45
C ASP A 200 6.92 9.40 -4.82
N ILE A 201 5.96 8.73 -5.45
CA ILE A 201 6.02 7.29 -5.78
C ILE A 201 5.92 7.10 -7.29
N SER A 202 6.70 6.17 -7.82
CA SER A 202 6.59 5.67 -9.19
C SER A 202 6.03 4.26 -9.19
N LEU A 203 5.17 3.92 -10.15
CA LEU A 203 4.69 2.55 -10.36
C LEU A 203 5.69 1.70 -11.17
N GLN A 204 6.82 2.29 -11.57
CA GLN A 204 7.85 1.66 -12.38
C GLN A 204 9.24 1.88 -11.77
N SER A 205 10.17 0.99 -12.09
CA SER A 205 11.55 1.13 -11.64
C SER A 205 12.27 2.25 -12.39
N GLU A 206 13.26 2.85 -11.73
CA GLU A 206 14.08 3.88 -12.34
C GLU A 206 14.75 3.38 -13.64
N GLY A 207 14.69 4.21 -14.69
CA GLY A 207 15.19 3.87 -16.02
C GLY A 207 14.19 3.15 -16.94
N PHE A 208 13.01 2.76 -16.44
CA PHE A 208 11.83 2.44 -17.24
C PHE A 208 10.93 3.66 -17.49
N GLU A 209 10.89 4.64 -16.57
CA GLU A 209 10.07 5.87 -16.70
C GLU A 209 10.28 6.58 -18.05
N ASN A 210 11.55 6.75 -18.45
CA ASN A 210 11.90 7.33 -19.74
C ASN A 210 11.38 6.47 -20.90
N VAL A 211 11.45 5.15 -20.79
CA VAL A 211 11.06 4.25 -21.90
C VAL A 211 9.59 4.40 -22.20
N ASP A 212 8.74 4.41 -21.18
CA ASP A 212 7.31 4.50 -21.36
C ASP A 212 6.84 5.93 -21.70
N GLU A 213 7.49 7.00 -21.21
CA GLU A 213 7.28 8.36 -21.73
C GLU A 213 7.60 8.43 -23.24
N PHE A 214 8.73 7.85 -23.65
CA PHE A 214 9.09 7.79 -25.07
C PHE A 214 8.15 6.88 -25.87
N LYS A 215 7.60 5.81 -25.28
CA LYS A 215 6.54 5.00 -25.93
C LYS A 215 5.29 5.83 -26.13
N GLN A 216 4.83 6.53 -25.10
CA GLN A 216 3.63 7.37 -25.18
C GLN A 216 3.80 8.45 -26.24
N LYS A 217 4.95 9.11 -26.28
CA LYS A 217 5.27 10.11 -27.31
C LYS A 217 5.26 9.54 -28.73
N ILE A 218 5.70 8.29 -28.92
CA ILE A 218 5.60 7.60 -30.22
C ILE A 218 4.13 7.29 -30.54
N LEU A 219 3.33 6.85 -29.56
CA LEU A 219 1.90 6.57 -29.74
C LEU A 219 1.10 7.84 -30.07
N ASP A 220 1.28 8.91 -29.32
CA ASP A 220 0.63 10.20 -29.56
C ASP A 220 0.94 10.69 -31.00
N LYS A 221 2.20 10.59 -31.41
CA LYS A 221 2.62 10.96 -32.77
C LYS A 221 2.06 10.04 -33.85
N LEU A 222 1.92 8.74 -33.56
CA LEU A 222 1.25 7.80 -34.45
C LEU A 222 -0.23 8.15 -34.59
N GLU A 223 -0.92 8.46 -33.50
CA GLU A 223 -2.34 8.86 -33.52
C GLU A 223 -2.56 10.17 -34.30
N GLU A 224 -1.71 11.18 -34.09
CA GLU A 224 -1.72 12.44 -34.86
C GLU A 224 -1.57 12.20 -36.38
N ASN A 225 -0.85 11.15 -36.77
CA ASN A 225 -0.57 10.81 -38.16
C ASN A 225 -1.40 9.60 -38.66
N TYR A 226 -2.62 9.42 -38.11
CA TYR A 226 -3.57 8.38 -38.55
C TYR A 226 -3.00 6.95 -38.48
N GLY A 227 -2.21 6.68 -37.46
CA GLY A 227 -1.60 5.38 -37.18
C GLY A 227 -0.35 5.08 -38.02
N LEU A 228 0.27 6.07 -38.66
CA LEU A 228 1.44 5.87 -39.51
C LEU A 228 2.54 6.91 -39.25
N LEU A 229 3.78 6.44 -39.04
CA LEU A 229 4.95 7.30 -38.88
C LEU A 229 6.06 6.86 -39.82
N TYR A 230 6.64 7.78 -40.60
CA TYR A 230 7.76 7.49 -41.51
C TYR A 230 9.11 7.54 -40.78
N LEU A 231 9.21 6.81 -39.67
CA LEU A 231 10.45 6.57 -38.95
C LEU A 231 10.63 5.07 -38.77
N SER A 232 11.88 4.62 -38.64
CA SER A 232 12.23 3.23 -38.30
C SER A 232 13.55 3.20 -37.52
N ASP A 233 14.00 2.01 -37.11
CA ASP A 233 15.34 1.80 -36.52
C ASP A 233 16.45 2.48 -37.35
N LYS A 234 16.27 2.49 -38.68
CA LYS A 234 17.24 2.98 -39.66
C LYS A 234 17.28 4.52 -39.75
N SER A 235 16.23 5.22 -39.30
CA SER A 235 16.18 6.69 -39.31
C SER A 235 17.36 7.32 -38.58
N THR A 236 17.83 8.45 -39.08
CA THR A 236 18.96 9.17 -38.52
C THR A 236 18.62 9.76 -37.13
N PRO A 237 19.63 10.02 -36.28
CA PRO A 237 19.41 10.69 -35.00
C PRO A 237 18.73 12.07 -35.14
N GLU A 238 19.00 12.78 -36.24
CA GLU A 238 18.44 14.09 -36.54
C GLU A 238 16.95 13.99 -36.86
N GLU A 239 16.55 13.09 -37.77
CA GLU A 239 15.14 12.83 -38.10
C GLU A 239 14.31 12.43 -36.88
N ILE A 240 14.85 11.54 -36.03
CA ILE A 240 14.17 11.11 -34.79
C ILE A 240 14.05 12.27 -33.80
N LYS A 241 15.07 13.12 -33.71
CA LYS A 241 15.07 14.26 -32.81
C LYS A 241 14.09 15.34 -33.29
N ASP A 242 14.03 15.61 -34.59
CA ASP A 242 13.15 16.64 -35.13
C ASP A 242 11.68 16.26 -34.95
N GLU A 243 11.34 15.01 -35.24
CA GLU A 243 9.95 14.54 -35.21
C GLU A 243 9.45 14.18 -33.81
N LEU A 244 10.30 13.53 -32.99
CA LEU A 244 9.91 12.99 -31.68
C LEU A 244 10.63 13.63 -30.50
N GLN A 245 11.54 14.58 -30.73
CA GLN A 245 12.26 15.32 -29.69
C GLN A 245 12.89 14.37 -28.65
N MET A 246 13.50 13.27 -29.12
CA MET A 246 14.17 12.27 -28.28
C MET A 246 15.44 11.73 -28.95
N SER A 247 16.29 11.06 -28.18
CA SER A 247 17.51 10.44 -28.72
C SER A 247 17.21 9.13 -29.46
N LYS A 248 18.03 8.79 -30.48
CA LYS A 248 17.93 7.50 -31.21
C LYS A 248 18.02 6.27 -30.27
N LYS A 249 18.78 6.36 -29.18
CA LYS A 249 18.87 5.29 -28.16
C LYS A 249 17.52 5.07 -27.45
N ASN A 250 16.89 6.16 -27.05
CA ASN A 250 15.60 6.12 -26.36
C ASN A 250 14.47 5.67 -27.30
N PHE A 251 14.47 6.18 -28.53
CA PHE A 251 13.55 5.76 -29.58
C PHE A 251 13.61 4.24 -29.83
N LYS A 252 14.80 3.66 -30.02
CA LYS A 252 14.94 2.20 -30.21
C LYS A 252 14.42 1.39 -29.02
N LYS A 253 14.67 1.86 -27.79
CA LYS A 253 14.21 1.19 -26.57
C LYS A 253 12.69 1.23 -26.44
N ALA A 254 12.08 2.39 -26.71
CA ALA A 254 10.63 2.58 -26.70
C ALA A 254 9.94 1.79 -27.82
N LEU A 255 10.43 1.93 -29.06
CA LEU A 255 9.92 1.23 -30.23
C LEU A 255 9.99 -0.29 -30.07
N GLY A 256 11.11 -0.81 -29.56
CA GLY A 256 11.27 -2.24 -29.28
C GLY A 256 10.31 -2.75 -28.20
N GLY A 257 9.90 -1.91 -27.25
CA GLY A 257 8.86 -2.25 -26.29
C GLY A 257 7.47 -2.30 -26.93
N LEU A 258 7.08 -1.25 -27.68
CA LEU A 258 5.79 -1.21 -28.40
C LEU A 258 5.60 -2.39 -29.36
N TYR A 259 6.68 -2.83 -30.01
CA TYR A 259 6.66 -3.98 -30.90
C TYR A 259 6.46 -5.31 -30.14
N LYS A 260 7.13 -5.48 -28.99
CA LYS A 260 6.92 -6.65 -28.12
C LYS A 260 5.50 -6.72 -27.58
N ASP A 261 4.94 -5.56 -27.24
CA ASP A 261 3.57 -5.41 -26.74
C ASP A 261 2.52 -5.57 -27.87
N LYS A 262 2.97 -5.75 -29.14
CA LYS A 262 2.15 -5.89 -30.35
C LYS A 262 1.22 -4.71 -30.63
N ILE A 263 1.61 -3.53 -30.19
CA ILE A 263 0.86 -2.27 -30.41
C ILE A 263 1.22 -1.66 -31.78
N VAL A 264 2.45 -1.91 -32.24
CA VAL A 264 2.95 -1.38 -33.52
C VAL A 264 3.60 -2.47 -34.36
N ASP A 265 3.48 -2.33 -35.68
CA ASP A 265 4.25 -3.07 -36.67
C ASP A 265 5.37 -2.18 -37.21
N ILE A 266 6.56 -2.78 -37.33
CA ILE A 266 7.76 -2.10 -37.82
C ILE A 266 8.09 -2.62 -39.21
N SER A 267 8.10 -1.72 -40.19
CA SER A 267 8.61 -1.96 -41.54
C SER A 267 9.97 -1.26 -41.70
N ASP A 268 10.63 -1.47 -42.85
CA ASP A 268 11.95 -0.91 -43.11
C ASP A 268 12.01 0.63 -43.06
N ASP A 269 10.93 1.29 -43.44
CA ASP A 269 10.83 2.74 -43.62
C ASP A 269 9.75 3.42 -42.75
N LYS A 270 8.98 2.65 -41.99
CA LYS A 270 7.83 3.17 -41.24
C LYS A 270 7.41 2.31 -40.07
N ILE A 271 6.71 2.94 -39.15
CA ILE A 271 6.02 2.32 -38.02
C ILE A 271 4.53 2.51 -38.24
N LYS A 272 3.74 1.46 -38.00
CA LYS A 272 2.29 1.49 -38.13
C LYS A 272 1.64 1.01 -36.84
N LEU A 273 0.58 1.68 -36.40
CA LEU A 273 -0.28 1.19 -35.33
C LEU A 273 -1.06 -0.05 -35.81
N VAL A 274 -1.12 -1.07 -34.98
CA VAL A 274 -1.81 -2.35 -35.27
C VAL A 274 -3.30 -2.25 -34.96
#